data_AF-A0A3R9N474-F1
#
_entry.id   AF-A0A3R9N474-F1
#
_cell.length_a   1.000
_cell.length_b   1.000
_cell.length_c   1.000
_cell.angle_alpha   90.00
_cell.angle_beta   90.00
_cell.angle_gamma   90.00
#
_symmetry.space_group_name_H-M   'P 1'
#
loop_
_entity.id
_entity.type
_entity.pdbx_description
1 polymer ?
#
loop_
_entity_poly.entity_id
_entity_poly.type
_entity_poly.pdbx_seq_one_letter_code
_entity_poly.pdbx_strand_id
1 'polypeptide(L)'
;MKKRSGSLAVTGTGFRAGTFVQLYCIHDQAITPHSAGRVVDQAGGMIEIAVRCRKCGTQAIYATDQLPEGYQIYHIRITGEDGPHLPDELRPVPFVEEEFDVPGTSLQNAHERADFAHQLKLSGHLTRIYINGELHLDERF
;
A
#
# COMPACT_ATOMS: atom_id res chain seq x y z
N MET A 1 -27.70 5.72 -24.46
CA MET A 1 -27.05 6.75 -23.62
C MET A 1 -26.25 6.05 -22.52
N LYS A 2 -24.92 6.24 -22.49
CA LYS A 2 -24.01 5.58 -21.53
C LYS A 2 -24.22 6.15 -20.12
N LYS A 3 -24.53 5.30 -19.14
CA LYS A 3 -24.59 5.67 -17.71
C LYS A 3 -23.18 6.07 -17.25
N ARG A 4 -22.99 7.34 -16.90
CA ARG A 4 -21.79 7.79 -16.17
C ARG A 4 -21.92 7.28 -14.74
N SER A 5 -21.05 6.35 -14.36
CA SER A 5 -20.85 5.95 -12.97
C SER A 5 -20.32 7.17 -12.23
N GLY A 6 -21.16 7.79 -11.42
CA GLY A 6 -20.78 8.92 -10.59
C GLY A 6 -19.91 8.42 -9.44
N SER A 7 -18.66 8.85 -9.42
CA SER A 7 -17.78 8.72 -8.27
C SER A 7 -18.36 9.54 -7.11
N LEU A 8 -18.72 8.86 -6.03
CA LEU A 8 -19.27 9.46 -4.82
C LEU A 8 -18.12 10.17 -4.07
N ALA A 9 -18.12 11.50 -4.06
CA ALA A 9 -17.26 12.27 -3.16
C ALA A 9 -17.88 12.22 -1.75
N VAL A 10 -17.23 11.51 -0.83
CA VAL A 10 -17.67 11.41 0.57
C VAL A 10 -16.92 12.46 1.39
N THR A 11 -17.63 13.51 1.82
CA THR A 11 -17.15 14.47 2.83
C THR A 11 -17.78 14.13 4.18
N GLY A 12 -16.97 13.79 5.18
CA GLY A 12 -17.46 13.50 6.53
C GLY A 12 -16.38 13.65 7.60
N THR A 13 -16.60 14.59 8.52
CA THR A 13 -15.77 14.87 9.69
C THR A 13 -16.15 13.97 10.87
N GLY A 14 -15.23 13.10 11.31
CA GLY A 14 -15.36 12.31 12.53
C GLY A 14 -13.98 11.80 12.97
N PHE A 15 -13.48 12.30 14.10
CA PHE A 15 -12.13 12.01 14.59
C PHE A 15 -12.04 10.58 15.13
N ARG A 16 -11.31 9.72 14.41
CA ARG A 16 -10.71 8.45 14.85
C ARG A 16 -9.27 8.48 14.38
N ALA A 17 -8.31 7.99 15.17
CA ALA A 17 -6.86 8.10 14.88
C ALA A 17 -6.56 7.93 13.38
N GLY A 18 -6.30 9.07 12.72
CA GLY A 18 -6.62 9.28 11.32
C GLY A 18 -5.65 8.60 10.38
N THR A 19 -6.05 7.47 9.80
CA THR A 19 -5.47 7.07 8.52
C THR A 19 -5.89 8.13 7.50
N PHE A 20 -4.89 8.74 6.86
CA PHE A 20 -5.09 9.81 5.87
C PHE A 20 -6.06 9.45 4.75
N VAL A 21 -6.12 8.18 4.35
CA VAL A 21 -7.07 7.70 3.34
C VAL A 21 -8.01 6.67 3.96
N GLN A 22 -9.31 6.95 3.87
CA GLN A 22 -10.37 6.08 4.35
C GLN A 22 -11.15 5.49 3.17
N LEU A 23 -11.51 4.22 3.27
CA LEU A 23 -12.36 3.58 2.27
C LEU A 23 -13.38 2.67 2.97
N TYR A 24 -14.62 2.72 2.50
CA TYR A 24 -15.73 1.94 3.03
C TYR A 24 -15.71 0.51 2.47
N CYS A 25 -15.65 -0.49 3.34
CA CYS A 25 -15.71 -1.90 2.96
C CYS A 25 -17.17 -2.33 2.84
N ILE A 26 -17.59 -2.79 1.65
CA ILE A 26 -18.95 -3.26 1.40
C ILE A 26 -19.25 -4.55 2.18
N HIS A 27 -18.24 -5.39 2.41
CA HIS A 27 -18.39 -6.66 3.11
C HIS A 27 -18.59 -6.48 4.61
N ASP A 28 -17.76 -5.65 5.26
CA ASP A 28 -17.85 -5.40 6.70
C ASP A 28 -18.85 -4.28 7.05
N GLN A 29 -19.34 -3.55 6.05
CA GLN A 29 -20.19 -2.37 6.20
C GLN A 29 -19.59 -1.28 7.12
N ALA A 30 -18.26 -1.18 7.15
CA ALA A 30 -17.51 -0.27 8.00
C ALA A 30 -16.42 0.47 7.21
N ILE A 31 -16.02 1.64 7.71
CA ILE A 31 -14.78 2.29 7.27
C ILE A 31 -13.63 1.44 7.78
N THR A 32 -12.86 0.89 6.85
CA THR A 32 -11.69 0.12 7.16
C THR A 32 -10.46 1.01 7.03
N PRO A 33 -9.50 0.94 7.97
CA PRO A 33 -8.24 1.64 7.86
C PRO A 33 -7.43 0.97 6.76
N HIS A 34 -7.66 1.36 5.51
CA HIS A 34 -6.80 0.94 4.41
C HIS A 34 -5.52 1.75 4.51
N SER A 35 -4.58 1.23 5.30
CA SER A 35 -3.22 1.75 5.42
C SER A 35 -2.48 1.74 4.07
N ALA A 36 -2.82 0.84 3.16
CA ALA A 36 -2.21 0.79 1.84
C ALA A 36 -2.82 1.78 0.85
N GLY A 37 -2.12 2.88 0.64
CA GLY A 37 -2.25 3.72 -0.54
C GLY A 37 -0.94 3.71 -1.30
N ARG A 38 -0.96 3.34 -2.58
CA ARG A 38 0.19 3.56 -3.47
C ARG A 38 0.07 4.94 -4.07
N VAL A 39 1.15 5.70 -4.11
CA VAL A 39 1.19 6.87 -4.97
C VAL A 39 1.28 6.38 -6.42
N VAL A 40 0.33 6.79 -7.25
CA VAL A 40 0.23 6.38 -8.66
C VAL A 40 0.56 7.52 -9.63
N ASP A 41 0.48 8.76 -9.15
CA ASP A 41 0.94 9.94 -9.88
C ASP A 41 1.39 11.03 -8.89
N GLN A 42 2.39 11.81 -9.31
CA GLN A 42 2.88 13.02 -8.63
C GLN A 42 3.06 14.19 -9.62
N ALA A 43 2.54 14.06 -10.85
CA ALA A 43 2.69 15.08 -11.88
C ALA A 43 1.74 16.27 -11.66
N GLY A 44 2.18 17.45 -12.11
CA GLY A 44 1.31 18.64 -12.16
C GLY A 44 0.93 19.24 -10.81
N GLY A 45 1.66 18.91 -9.73
CA GLY A 45 1.40 19.44 -8.39
C GLY A 45 0.28 18.72 -7.64
N MET A 46 -0.23 17.60 -8.19
CA MET A 46 -1.19 16.73 -7.51
C MET A 46 -0.53 15.38 -7.22
N ILE A 47 -0.84 14.83 -6.05
CA ILE A 47 -0.44 13.51 -5.58
C ILE A 47 -1.70 12.65 -5.63
N GLU A 48 -1.67 11.62 -6.48
CA GLU A 48 -2.75 10.65 -6.58
C GLU A 48 -2.39 9.36 -5.83
N ILE A 49 -3.27 8.95 -4.93
CA ILE A 49 -3.06 7.79 -4.06
C ILE A 49 -4.17 6.78 -4.31
N ALA A 50 -3.80 5.62 -4.85
CA ALA A 50 -4.70 4.51 -5.08
C ALA A 50 -4.79 3.65 -3.83
N VAL A 51 -6.00 3.52 -3.28
CA VAL A 51 -6.32 2.61 -2.17
C VAL A 51 -7.21 1.48 -2.63
N ARG A 52 -6.96 0.29 -2.07
CA ARG A 52 -7.74 -0.92 -2.37
C ARG A 52 -8.14 -1.64 -1.10
N CYS A 53 -9.41 -2.02 -1.02
CA CYS A 53 -9.90 -2.90 0.03
C CYS A 53 -9.45 -4.34 -0.20
N ARG A 54 -8.68 -4.93 0.73
CA ARG A 54 -8.30 -6.36 0.64
C ARG A 54 -9.48 -7.32 0.77
N LYS A 55 -10.52 -6.94 1.52
CA LYS A 55 -11.69 -7.81 1.77
C LYS A 55 -12.66 -7.83 0.60
N CYS A 56 -13.16 -6.67 0.19
CA CYS A 56 -14.19 -6.57 -0.87
C CYS A 56 -13.64 -6.17 -2.24
N GLY A 57 -12.35 -5.83 -2.34
CA GLY A 57 -11.72 -5.47 -3.60
C GLY A 57 -11.99 -4.04 -4.09
N THR A 58 -12.88 -3.29 -3.45
CA THR A 58 -13.20 -1.88 -3.81
C THR A 58 -11.94 -1.05 -3.92
N GLN A 59 -11.88 -0.18 -4.93
CA GLN A 59 -10.77 0.74 -5.16
C GLN A 59 -11.27 2.18 -5.15
N ALA A 60 -10.41 3.10 -4.71
CA ALA A 60 -10.61 4.54 -4.84
C ALA A 60 -9.27 5.23 -5.10
N ILE A 61 -9.33 6.36 -5.79
CA ILE A 61 -8.18 7.26 -5.95
C ILE A 61 -8.46 8.50 -5.11
N TYR A 62 -7.52 8.83 -4.24
CA TYR A 62 -7.52 10.07 -3.49
C TYR A 62 -6.48 11.01 -4.10
N ALA A 63 -6.91 12.18 -4.56
CA ALA A 63 -6.03 13.19 -5.14
C ALA A 63 -5.93 14.38 -4.19
N THR A 64 -4.71 14.83 -3.93
CA THR A 64 -4.42 16.02 -3.10
C THR A 64 -3.25 16.81 -3.68
N ASP A 65 -3.21 18.11 -3.48
CA ASP A 65 -2.06 18.95 -3.83
C ASP A 65 -0.99 18.96 -2.72
N GLN A 66 -1.38 18.68 -1.48
CA GLN A 66 -0.49 18.60 -0.34
C GLN A 66 -0.78 17.39 0.55
N LEU A 67 0.26 16.75 1.07
CA LEU A 67 0.11 15.76 2.13
C LEU A 67 -0.29 16.45 3.46
N PRO A 68 -1.09 15.80 4.32
CA PRO A 68 -1.37 16.32 5.64
C PRO A 68 -0.10 16.53 6.45
N GLU A 69 -0.18 17.38 7.46
CA GLU A 69 0.94 17.61 8.38
C GLU A 69 1.46 16.29 8.98
N GLY A 70 2.78 16.15 9.00
CA GLY A 70 3.48 14.97 9.50
C GLY A 70 3.54 13.79 8.52
N TYR A 71 2.89 13.88 7.35
CA TYR A 71 3.04 12.89 6.28
C TYR A 71 4.17 13.25 5.33
N GLN A 72 4.90 12.22 4.88
CA GLN A 72 5.83 12.30 3.76
C GLN A 72 5.72 11.05 2.88
N ILE A 73 6.24 11.14 1.65
CA ILE A 73 6.33 9.98 0.77
C ILE A 73 7.57 9.17 1.13
N TYR A 74 7.38 7.87 1.29
CA TYR A 74 8.45 6.90 1.42
C TYR A 74 8.50 6.03 0.17
N HIS A 75 9.69 5.88 -0.37
CA HIS A 75 9.96 4.94 -1.44
C HIS A 75 10.18 3.56 -0.86
N ILE A 76 9.39 2.59 -1.29
CA ILE A 76 9.42 1.22 -0.80
C ILE A 76 9.96 0.32 -1.91
N ARG A 77 10.92 -0.53 -1.56
CA ARG A 77 11.32 -1.67 -2.39
C ARG A 77 11.18 -2.94 -1.58
N ILE A 78 10.43 -3.91 -2.09
CA ILE A 78 10.29 -5.23 -1.48
C ILE A 78 10.91 -6.25 -2.42
N THR A 79 11.77 -7.10 -1.87
CA THR A 79 12.38 -8.22 -2.60
C THR A 79 12.05 -9.52 -1.89
N GLY A 80 11.71 -10.56 -2.63
CA GLY A 80 11.62 -11.93 -2.14
C GLY A 80 12.61 -12.80 -2.90
N GLU A 81 13.57 -13.39 -2.20
CA GLU A 81 14.48 -14.40 -2.74
C GLU A 81 14.00 -15.80 -2.37
N ASP A 82 14.22 -16.78 -3.24
CA ASP A 82 13.87 -18.16 -2.95
C ASP A 82 14.47 -18.64 -1.61
N GLY A 83 13.62 -19.25 -0.78
CA GLY A 83 14.01 -19.79 0.50
C GLY A 83 14.57 -21.21 0.36
N PRO A 84 15.55 -21.63 1.17
CA PRO A 84 16.19 -22.95 1.05
C PRO A 84 15.28 -24.14 1.43
N HIS A 85 14.00 -23.89 1.70
CA HIS A 85 13.11 -24.83 2.39
C HIS A 85 12.17 -25.61 1.45
N LEU A 86 12.16 -25.33 0.15
CA LEU A 86 11.29 -26.02 -0.82
C LEU A 86 12.08 -26.89 -1.82
N PRO A 87 11.56 -28.08 -2.19
CA PRO A 87 12.09 -28.88 -3.30
C PRO A 87 12.06 -28.11 -4.61
N ASP A 88 13.02 -28.37 -5.53
CA ASP A 88 13.18 -27.62 -6.78
C ASP A 88 11.89 -27.50 -7.62
N GLU A 89 11.05 -28.53 -7.63
CA GLU A 89 9.79 -28.52 -8.39
C GLU A 89 8.69 -27.65 -7.77
N LEU A 90 8.85 -27.27 -6.50
CA LEU A 90 7.91 -26.47 -5.72
C LEU A 90 8.49 -25.12 -5.32
N ARG A 91 9.74 -24.83 -5.71
CA ARG A 91 10.37 -23.54 -5.45
C ARG A 91 9.59 -22.45 -6.18
N PRO A 92 9.20 -21.38 -5.46
CA PRO A 92 8.60 -20.24 -6.12
C PRO A 92 9.61 -19.57 -7.06
N VAL A 93 9.17 -18.52 -7.76
CA VAL A 93 10.04 -17.76 -8.67
C VAL A 93 11.33 -17.36 -7.93
N PRO A 94 12.54 -17.59 -8.50
CA PRO A 94 13.81 -17.43 -7.78
C PRO A 94 14.00 -16.05 -7.13
N PHE A 95 13.39 -15.04 -7.74
CA PHE A 95 13.44 -13.67 -7.29
C PHE A 95 12.15 -12.94 -7.70
N VAL A 96 11.53 -12.24 -6.75
CA VAL A 96 10.42 -11.32 -6.98
C VAL A 96 10.76 -9.95 -6.40
N GLU A 97 10.38 -8.89 -7.09
CA GLU A 97 10.66 -7.52 -6.67
C GLU A 97 9.49 -6.61 -7.02
N GLU A 98 9.26 -5.63 -6.16
CA GLU A 98 8.28 -4.58 -6.39
C GLU A 98 8.76 -3.27 -5.74
N GLU A 99 8.68 -2.18 -6.51
CA GLU A 99 8.97 -0.83 -6.05
C GLU A 99 7.72 0.05 -6.18
N PHE A 100 7.45 0.85 -5.14
CA PHE A 100 6.31 1.76 -5.11
C PHE A 100 6.46 2.78 -3.98
N ASP A 101 5.69 3.85 -4.07
CA ASP A 101 5.69 4.91 -3.08
C ASP A 101 4.45 4.84 -2.18
N VAL A 102 4.62 5.16 -0.89
CA VAL A 102 3.52 5.25 0.08
C VAL A 102 3.60 6.53 0.93
N PRO A 103 2.47 7.18 1.25
CA PRO A 103 2.45 8.28 2.21
C PRO A 103 2.43 7.73 3.64
N GLY A 104 3.36 8.15 4.51
CA GLY A 104 3.42 7.72 5.91
C GLY A 104 3.88 8.80 6.87
N THR A 105 3.74 8.56 8.17
CA THR A 105 4.17 9.52 9.23
C THR A 105 5.49 9.16 9.91
N SER A 106 5.99 7.94 9.69
CA SER A 106 7.24 7.42 10.24
C SER A 106 7.70 6.22 9.41
N LEU A 107 8.94 5.75 9.62
CA LEU A 107 9.43 4.51 8.99
C LEU A 107 8.56 3.30 9.35
N GLN A 108 8.21 3.15 10.63
CA GLN A 108 7.31 2.09 11.09
C GLN A 108 5.95 2.16 10.39
N ASN A 109 5.38 3.36 10.26
CA ASN A 109 4.12 3.50 9.54
C ASN A 109 4.28 3.19 8.05
N ALA A 110 5.38 3.59 7.42
CA ALA A 110 5.66 3.28 6.02
C ALA A 110 5.78 1.76 5.78
N HIS A 111 6.44 1.03 6.69
CA HIS A 111 6.50 -0.43 6.68
C HIS A 111 5.09 -1.04 6.77
N GLU A 112 4.30 -0.67 7.77
CA GLU A 112 2.94 -1.17 7.90
C GLU A 112 2.15 -0.93 6.61
N ARG A 113 2.30 0.23 5.98
CA ARG A 113 1.63 0.54 4.72
C ARG A 113 2.14 -0.31 3.55
N ALA A 114 3.44 -0.57 3.49
CA ALA A 114 4.07 -1.44 2.50
C ALA A 114 3.47 -2.84 2.52
N ASP A 115 3.31 -3.43 3.71
CA ASP A 115 2.74 -4.78 3.91
C ASP A 115 1.33 -4.91 3.33
N PHE A 116 0.54 -3.84 3.40
CA PHE A 116 -0.79 -3.83 2.81
C PHE A 116 -0.75 -3.51 1.31
N ALA A 117 0.22 -2.71 0.85
CA ALA A 117 0.23 -2.11 -0.48
C ALA A 117 0.87 -3.00 -1.53
N HIS A 118 1.85 -3.85 -1.18
CA HIS A 118 2.50 -4.74 -2.14
C HIS A 118 1.52 -5.80 -2.71
N GLN A 119 1.85 -6.31 -3.90
CA GLN A 119 1.09 -7.34 -4.61
C GLN A 119 1.88 -8.64 -4.75
N LEU A 120 3.15 -8.65 -4.33
CA LEU A 120 3.99 -9.84 -4.33
C LEU A 120 3.39 -10.98 -3.51
N LYS A 121 3.44 -12.20 -4.07
CA LYS A 121 3.14 -13.45 -3.35
C LYS A 121 4.43 -13.95 -2.69
N LEU A 122 4.73 -13.44 -1.50
CA LEU A 122 6.01 -13.67 -0.80
C LEU A 122 6.08 -15.02 -0.07
N SER A 123 5.00 -15.79 0.01
CA SER A 123 5.00 -17.10 0.69
C SER A 123 6.13 -18.01 0.18
N GLY A 124 7.01 -18.45 1.07
CA GLY A 124 8.16 -19.30 0.76
C GLY A 124 9.43 -18.55 0.34
N HIS A 125 9.39 -17.22 0.23
CA HIS A 125 10.56 -16.40 -0.02
C HIS A 125 11.15 -15.84 1.27
N LEU A 126 12.44 -15.55 1.27
CA LEU A 126 13.10 -14.70 2.25
C LEU A 126 12.89 -13.25 1.82
N THR A 127 12.05 -12.53 2.55
CA THR A 127 11.68 -11.16 2.21
C THR A 127 12.67 -10.15 2.80
N ARG A 128 12.99 -9.13 2.02
CA ARG A 128 13.60 -7.89 2.51
C ARG A 128 12.74 -6.70 2.10
N ILE A 129 12.61 -5.75 3.03
CA ILE A 129 11.91 -4.49 2.80
C ILE A 129 12.91 -3.37 2.97
N TYR A 130 13.04 -2.54 1.94
CA TYR A 130 13.83 -1.32 1.94
C TYR A 130 12.90 -0.11 1.96
N ILE A 131 13.24 0.89 2.78
CA ILE A 131 12.52 2.16 2.86
C ILE A 131 13.52 3.28 2.57
N ASN A 132 13.25 4.08 1.54
CA ASN A 132 14.15 5.10 1.00
C ASN A 132 15.57 4.56 0.70
N GLY A 133 15.65 3.30 0.26
CA GLY A 133 16.90 2.61 -0.07
C GLY A 133 17.62 1.96 1.12
N GLU A 134 17.19 2.21 2.36
CA GLU A 134 17.76 1.59 3.56
C GLU A 134 17.03 0.29 3.92
N LEU A 135 17.78 -0.75 4.30
CA LEU A 135 17.21 -2.03 4.73
C LEU A 135 16.47 -1.83 6.06
N HIS A 136 15.17 -2.05 6.04
CA HIS A 136 14.30 -1.85 7.20
C HIS A 136 13.87 -3.17 7.86
N LEU A 137 13.63 -4.21 7.06
CA LEU A 137 13.33 -5.57 7.52
C LEU A 137 14.10 -6.58 6.68
N ASP A 138 14.70 -7.57 7.33
CA ASP A 138 15.22 -8.79 6.71
C ASP A 138 14.67 -9.98 7.51
N GLU A 139 13.79 -10.79 6.92
CA GLU A 139 13.14 -11.92 7.61
C GLU A 139 14.13 -13.01 8.08
N ARG A 140 15.43 -12.90 7.75
CA ARG A 140 16.49 -13.76 8.28
C ARG A 140 16.84 -13.46 9.75
N PHE A 141 16.49 -12.28 10.29
CA PHE A 141 16.89 -11.78 11.62
C PHE A 141 15.73 -11.13 12.38
#